data_AF-A0ABC8UVG6-F1
#
_entry.id   AF-A0ABC8UVG6-F1
#
_cell.length_a   1.000
_cell.length_b   1.000
_cell.length_c   1.000
_cell.angle_alpha   90.00
_cell.angle_beta   90.00
_cell.angle_gamma   90.00
#
_symmetry.space_group_name_H-M   'P 1'
#
loop_
_entity.id
_entity.type
_entity.pdbx_description
1 polymer ?
#
loop_
_entity_poly.entity_id
_entity_poly.type
_entity_poly.pdbx_seq_one_letter_code
_entity_poly.pdbx_strand_id
1 'polypeptide(L)'
;MQFEKFTHEMQDGWGLATDGKVLFGSDGTSKLYHLDPQTLKVIRTETVKYKGHEVHNLNELEYIGDEVWANVWQTDCIARISPKDGVVLGWVLLPSLRDGLIAAGNRNIDVLNGIAWDREKNRLFVTGKLWPKLFEIKLHPMRKQFHGDIKEICMSNPVHFAIP
;
A
#
# COMPACT_ATOMS: atom_id res chain seq x y z
N MET A 1 -23.19 -22.68 6.12
CA MET A 1 -22.25 -21.54 6.29
C MET A 1 -23.08 -20.41 6.85
N GLN A 2 -22.79 -19.95 8.07
CA GLN A 2 -23.53 -18.89 8.74
C GLN A 2 -22.73 -17.61 8.54
N PHE A 3 -23.32 -16.61 7.88
CA PHE A 3 -22.67 -15.33 7.64
C PHE A 3 -23.05 -14.38 8.77
N GLU A 4 -22.06 -13.87 9.49
CA GLU A 4 -22.25 -12.78 10.43
C GLU A 4 -22.01 -11.45 9.72
N LYS A 5 -22.73 -10.42 10.17
CA LYS A 5 -22.56 -9.04 9.68
C LYS A 5 -21.92 -8.23 10.78
N PHE A 6 -20.99 -7.37 10.39
CA PHE A 6 -20.42 -6.35 11.26
C PHE A 6 -20.47 -5.00 10.54
N THR A 7 -20.31 -3.93 11.31
CA THR A 7 -20.18 -2.56 10.83
C THR A 7 -18.80 -2.05 11.20
N HIS A 8 -18.11 -1.38 10.27
CA HIS A 8 -16.82 -0.76 10.52
C HIS A 8 -16.85 0.73 10.14
N GLU A 9 -15.85 1.49 10.60
CA GLU A 9 -15.77 2.95 10.44
C GLU A 9 -14.94 3.39 9.21
N MET A 10 -14.47 2.44 8.40
CA MET A 10 -13.77 2.77 7.15
C MET A 10 -14.80 3.09 6.07
N GLN A 11 -14.46 3.95 5.11
CA GLN A 11 -15.39 4.39 4.08
C GLN A 11 -15.57 3.34 2.97
N ASP A 12 -14.60 2.43 2.85
CA ASP A 12 -14.56 1.27 1.98
C ASP A 12 -13.57 0.24 2.57
N GLY A 13 -13.33 -0.90 1.93
CA GLY A 13 -12.34 -1.90 2.36
C GLY A 13 -11.35 -2.25 1.25
N TRP A 14 -10.10 -1.78 1.36
CA TRP A 14 -9.09 -1.91 0.29
C TRP A 14 -7.98 -2.89 0.66
N GLY A 15 -7.12 -2.50 1.60
CA GLY A 15 -5.99 -3.31 2.06
C GLY A 15 -6.09 -3.63 3.55
N LEU A 16 -5.55 -4.78 3.94
CA LEU A 16 -5.40 -5.21 5.32
C LEU A 16 -4.00 -5.76 5.56
N ALA A 17 -3.41 -5.46 6.72
CA ALA A 17 -2.16 -6.04 7.20
C ALA A 17 -2.24 -6.29 8.71
N THR A 18 -1.22 -6.91 9.31
CA THR A 18 -1.19 -7.09 10.78
C THR A 18 0.24 -7.17 11.31
N ASP A 19 0.45 -6.62 12.51
CA ASP A 19 1.66 -6.84 13.31
C ASP A 19 1.54 -8.09 14.23
N GLY A 20 0.47 -8.86 14.08
CA GLY A 20 0.10 -9.99 14.92
C GLY A 20 -0.66 -9.60 16.20
N LYS A 21 -0.90 -8.31 16.45
CA LYS A 21 -1.66 -7.79 17.61
C LYS A 21 -2.88 -7.00 17.19
N VAL A 22 -2.74 -6.14 16.19
CA VAL A 22 -3.83 -5.35 15.60
C VAL A 22 -3.93 -5.62 14.11
N LEU A 23 -5.09 -5.36 13.54
CA LEU A 23 -5.23 -5.27 12.08
C LEU A 23 -4.98 -3.82 11.66
N PHE A 24 -4.29 -3.64 10.55
CA PHE A 24 -4.20 -2.36 9.86
C PHE A 24 -5.15 -2.39 8.66
N GLY A 25 -5.84 -1.29 8.38
CA GLY A 25 -6.76 -1.18 7.26
C GLY A 25 -6.57 0.10 6.46
N SER A 26 -6.82 0.01 5.16
CA SER A 26 -6.91 1.14 4.23
C SER A 26 -8.22 1.08 3.45
N ASP A 27 -8.69 2.24 3.00
CA ASP A 27 -9.97 2.40 2.30
C ASP A 27 -9.87 3.32 1.07
N GLY A 28 -8.67 3.49 0.52
CA GLY A 28 -8.42 4.43 -0.57
C GLY A 28 -8.34 5.90 -0.14
N THR A 29 -8.64 6.24 1.12
CA THR A 29 -8.37 7.58 1.64
C THR A 29 -6.90 7.71 2.10
N SER A 30 -6.59 8.79 2.81
CA SER A 30 -5.29 8.99 3.48
C SER A 30 -5.25 8.38 4.88
N LYS A 31 -6.32 7.69 5.33
CA LYS A 31 -6.40 7.13 6.68
C LYS A 31 -5.80 5.73 6.72
N LEU A 32 -4.95 5.50 7.71
CA LEU A 32 -4.51 4.18 8.15
C LEU A 32 -5.26 3.83 9.44
N TYR A 33 -6.11 2.81 9.35
CA TYR A 33 -6.94 2.36 10.45
C TYR A 33 -6.21 1.29 11.25
N HIS A 34 -6.35 1.31 12.57
CA HIS A 34 -5.99 0.23 13.47
C HIS A 34 -7.27 -0.38 13.99
N LEU A 35 -7.46 -1.68 13.80
CA LEU A 35 -8.65 -2.39 14.22
C LEU A 35 -8.29 -3.45 15.27
N ASP A 36 -9.17 -3.58 16.25
CA ASP A 36 -9.14 -4.70 17.18
C ASP A 36 -9.49 -5.99 16.42
N PRO A 37 -8.66 -7.05 16.48
CA PRO A 37 -8.86 -8.24 15.65
C PRO A 37 -10.04 -9.11 16.10
N GLN A 38 -10.54 -8.94 17.33
CA GLN A 38 -11.67 -9.72 17.84
C GLN A 38 -13.00 -9.06 17.51
N THR A 39 -13.05 -7.74 17.56
CA THR A 39 -14.28 -6.96 17.40
C THR A 39 -14.39 -6.26 16.05
N LEU A 40 -13.28 -6.17 15.30
CA LEU A 40 -13.13 -5.42 14.04
C LEU A 40 -13.45 -3.92 14.17
N LYS A 41 -13.52 -3.39 15.39
CA LYS A 41 -13.75 -1.97 15.64
C LYS A 41 -12.45 -1.19 15.47
N VAL A 42 -12.58 0.03 14.96
CA VAL A 42 -11.44 0.95 14.86
C VAL A 42 -11.07 1.42 16.27
N ILE A 43 -9.82 1.18 16.65
CA ILE A 43 -9.26 1.59 17.95
C ILE A 43 -8.37 2.82 17.81
N ARG A 44 -7.82 3.07 16.62
CA ARG A 44 -7.01 4.24 16.30
C ARG A 44 -7.05 4.49 14.79
N THR A 45 -6.91 5.75 14.40
CA THR A 45 -6.75 6.15 13.00
C THR A 45 -5.62 7.15 12.90
N GLU A 46 -4.72 6.95 11.95
CA GLU A 46 -3.66 7.90 11.62
C GLU A 46 -3.89 8.47 10.21
N THR A 47 -3.66 9.76 10.01
CA THR A 47 -3.63 10.35 8.67
C THR A 47 -2.23 10.22 8.10
N VAL A 48 -2.09 9.49 7.00
CA VAL A 48 -0.82 9.25 6.34
C VAL A 48 -0.34 10.50 5.62
N LYS A 49 0.87 10.95 5.95
CA LYS A 49 1.43 12.20 5.42
C LYS A 49 2.88 12.06 4.97
N TYR A 50 3.18 12.67 3.83
CA TYR A 50 4.54 12.89 3.35
C TYR A 50 4.83 14.39 3.27
N LYS A 51 5.82 14.85 4.04
CA LYS A 51 6.22 16.27 4.11
C LYS A 51 5.03 17.23 4.35
N GLY A 52 4.10 16.84 5.22
CA GLY A 52 2.92 17.63 5.58
C GLY A 52 1.71 17.50 4.65
N HIS A 53 1.84 16.77 3.53
CA HIS A 53 0.74 16.53 2.59
C HIS A 53 0.18 15.13 2.78
N GLU A 54 -1.14 15.00 2.73
CA GLU A 54 -1.81 13.72 2.83
C GLU A 54 -1.51 12.82 1.63
N VAL A 55 -1.26 11.54 1.90
CA VAL A 55 -1.08 10.52 0.87
C VAL A 55 -2.37 9.74 0.75
N HIS A 56 -3.14 10.01 -0.30
CA HIS A 56 -4.41 9.33 -0.58
C HIS A 56 -4.19 8.03 -1.36
N ASN A 57 -5.28 7.32 -1.64
CA ASN A 57 -5.31 6.12 -2.48
C ASN A 57 -4.46 4.97 -1.93
N LEU A 58 -4.33 4.89 -0.60
CA LEU A 58 -3.71 3.75 0.07
C LEU A 58 -4.52 2.50 -0.27
N ASN A 59 -3.86 1.52 -0.85
CA ASN A 59 -4.50 0.29 -1.31
C ASN A 59 -3.96 -0.89 -0.51
N GLU A 60 -3.44 -1.92 -1.18
CA GLU A 60 -2.90 -3.09 -0.51
C GLU A 60 -1.80 -2.74 0.51
N LEU A 61 -1.79 -3.47 1.64
CA LEU A 61 -0.94 -3.24 2.79
C LEU A 61 -0.14 -4.49 3.15
N GLU A 62 1.08 -4.31 3.65
CA GLU A 62 1.87 -5.36 4.28
C GLU A 62 2.63 -4.81 5.49
N TYR A 63 2.78 -5.60 6.55
CA TYR A 63 3.54 -5.18 7.74
C TYR A 63 4.96 -5.75 7.71
N ILE A 64 5.96 -4.85 7.59
CA ILE A 64 7.36 -5.23 7.36
C ILE A 64 8.24 -4.55 8.39
N GLY A 65 8.85 -5.36 9.27
CA GLY A 65 9.62 -4.84 10.39
C GLY A 65 8.69 -4.16 11.39
N ASP A 66 8.77 -2.83 11.49
CA ASP A 66 7.91 -1.98 12.33
C ASP A 66 7.11 -0.96 11.51
N GLU A 67 6.98 -1.20 10.20
CA GLU A 67 6.37 -0.29 9.24
C GLU A 67 5.16 -0.94 8.57
N VAL A 68 4.15 -0.13 8.22
CA VAL A 68 3.10 -0.54 7.29
C VAL A 68 3.49 -0.05 5.91
N TRP A 69 3.61 -0.97 4.96
CA TRP A 69 3.90 -0.66 3.57
C TRP A 69 2.59 -0.64 2.81
N ALA A 70 2.38 0.39 1.99
CA ALA A 70 1.13 0.55 1.25
C ALA A 70 1.41 0.81 -0.23
N ASN A 71 0.76 0.05 -1.12
CA ASN A 71 0.64 0.50 -2.50
C ASN A 71 -0.16 1.81 -2.53
N VAL A 72 0.27 2.76 -3.37
CA VAL A 72 -0.55 3.94 -3.69
C VAL A 72 -1.18 3.71 -5.07
N TRP A 73 -2.50 3.58 -5.09
CA TRP A 73 -3.22 3.18 -6.29
C TRP A 73 -3.02 4.17 -7.46
N GLN A 74 -2.93 3.60 -8.66
CA GLN A 74 -2.56 4.27 -9.91
C GLN A 74 -1.13 4.83 -9.99
N THR A 75 -0.25 4.43 -9.06
CA THR A 75 1.18 4.73 -9.13
C THR A 75 2.00 3.44 -9.12
N ASP A 76 3.27 3.52 -9.51
CA ASP A 76 4.24 2.44 -9.33
C ASP A 76 5.08 2.66 -8.05
N CYS A 77 4.45 3.25 -7.01
CA CYS A 77 5.08 3.56 -5.73
C CYS A 77 4.49 2.74 -4.57
N ILE A 78 5.33 2.45 -3.58
CA ILE A 78 4.94 1.95 -2.26
C ILE A 78 5.41 2.93 -1.21
N ALA A 79 4.49 3.36 -0.34
CA ALA A 79 4.78 4.18 0.82
C ALA A 79 5.21 3.29 2.00
N ARG A 80 6.31 3.66 2.67
CA ARG A 80 6.73 3.04 3.94
C ARG A 80 6.23 3.93 5.08
N ILE A 81 5.24 3.46 5.83
CA ILE A 81 4.48 4.29 6.76
C ILE A 81 4.79 3.86 8.19
N SER A 82 5.06 4.84 9.06
CA SER A 82 5.07 4.64 10.50
C SER A 82 3.63 4.43 11.00
N PRO A 83 3.27 3.26 11.52
CA PRO A 83 1.93 3.03 12.07
C PRO A 83 1.70 3.80 13.38
N LYS A 84 2.73 4.45 13.94
CA LYS A 84 2.62 5.21 15.19
C LYS A 84 1.97 6.57 14.99
N ASP A 85 2.23 7.22 13.85
CA ASP A 85 1.90 8.63 13.61
C ASP A 85 1.55 8.95 12.15
N GLY A 86 1.47 7.94 11.27
CA GLY A 86 1.12 8.11 9.86
C GLY A 86 2.22 8.76 9.01
N VAL A 87 3.42 9.02 9.54
CA VAL A 87 4.49 9.64 8.76
C VAL A 87 5.04 8.65 7.73
N VAL A 88 5.13 9.08 6.47
CA VAL A 88 5.84 8.33 5.43
C VAL A 88 7.36 8.44 5.68
N LEU A 89 7.97 7.33 6.07
CA LEU A 89 9.39 7.18 6.38
C LEU A 89 10.25 7.05 5.12
N GLY A 90 9.66 6.57 4.02
CA GLY A 90 10.35 6.40 2.76
C GLY A 90 9.43 5.95 1.63
N TRP A 91 9.97 6.00 0.42
CA TRP A 91 9.27 5.58 -0.79
C TRP A 91 10.07 4.48 -1.50
N VAL A 92 9.35 3.49 -2.01
CA VAL A 92 9.89 2.47 -2.91
C VAL A 92 9.32 2.72 -4.30
N LEU A 93 10.20 2.86 -5.29
CA LEU A 93 9.84 3.14 -6.68
C LEU A 93 10.03 1.88 -7.52
N LEU A 94 8.98 1.41 -8.17
CA LEU A 94 8.98 0.15 -8.94
C LEU A 94 8.57 0.28 -10.42
N PRO A 95 8.72 1.43 -11.12
CA PRO A 95 8.19 1.58 -12.49
C PRO A 95 8.77 0.55 -13.46
N SER A 96 10.05 0.19 -13.27
CA SER A 96 10.75 -0.77 -14.11
C SER A 96 10.11 -2.17 -14.18
N LEU A 97 9.34 -2.57 -13.16
CA LEU A 97 8.67 -3.88 -13.16
C LEU A 97 7.53 -3.88 -14.18
N ARG A 98 6.65 -2.88 -14.11
CA ARG A 98 5.52 -2.73 -15.02
C ARG A 98 5.98 -2.43 -16.44
N ASP A 99 6.96 -1.54 -16.59
CA ASP A 99 7.58 -1.23 -17.89
C ASP A 99 8.16 -2.47 -18.56
N GLY A 100 8.86 -3.32 -17.78
CA GLY A 100 9.41 -4.58 -18.27
C GLY A 100 8.34 -5.57 -18.74
N LEU A 101 7.21 -5.64 -18.05
CA LEU A 101 6.06 -6.46 -18.47
C LEU A 101 5.45 -5.95 -19.78
N ILE A 102 5.26 -4.63 -19.92
CA ILE A 102 4.74 -3.99 -21.14
C ILE A 102 5.70 -4.25 -22.31
N ALA A 103 7.00 -4.04 -22.10
CA ALA A 103 8.04 -4.28 -23.11
C ALA A 103 8.08 -5.75 -23.57
N ALA A 104 7.77 -6.69 -22.67
CA ALA A 104 7.63 -8.11 -22.98
C ALA A 104 6.31 -8.49 -23.68
N GLY A 105 5.48 -7.51 -24.07
CA GLY A 105 4.26 -7.72 -24.85
C GLY A 105 2.99 -7.92 -24.01
N ASN A 106 3.04 -7.77 -22.69
CA ASN A 106 1.88 -7.94 -21.82
C ASN A 106 1.04 -6.66 -21.81
N ARG A 107 0.05 -6.58 -22.72
CA ARG A 107 -0.78 -5.39 -22.93
C ARG A 107 -2.07 -5.33 -22.10
N ASN A 108 -2.50 -6.47 -21.53
CA ASN A 108 -3.73 -6.58 -20.75
C ASN A 108 -3.45 -6.63 -19.23
N ILE A 109 -2.40 -5.95 -18.78
CA ILE A 109 -2.05 -5.82 -17.36
C ILE A 109 -2.60 -4.50 -16.82
N ASP A 110 -2.93 -4.48 -15.54
CA ASP A 110 -3.41 -3.28 -14.86
C ASP A 110 -2.29 -2.72 -13.96
N VAL A 111 -2.61 -2.15 -12.80
CA VAL A 111 -1.67 -1.43 -11.93
C VAL A 111 -0.88 -2.35 -10.98
N LEU A 112 0.24 -1.84 -10.46
CA LEU A 112 0.94 -2.41 -9.30
C LEU A 112 -0.02 -2.49 -8.10
N ASN A 113 -0.13 -3.66 -7.48
CA ASN A 113 -0.95 -3.91 -6.29
C ASN A 113 -0.67 -5.31 -5.73
N GLY A 114 -0.30 -5.42 -4.46
CA GLY A 114 0.04 -6.66 -3.79
C GLY A 114 1.49 -6.68 -3.34
N ILE A 115 1.70 -6.82 -2.04
CA ILE A 115 2.97 -6.85 -1.34
C ILE A 115 2.90 -8.05 -0.39
N ALA A 116 3.96 -8.87 -0.36
CA ALA A 116 4.02 -9.96 0.62
C ALA A 116 5.40 -10.03 1.27
N TRP A 117 5.43 -10.24 2.58
CA TRP A 117 6.66 -10.35 3.35
C TRP A 117 6.87 -11.73 3.97
N ASP A 118 7.96 -12.39 3.56
CA ASP A 118 8.46 -13.59 4.22
C ASP A 118 9.48 -13.18 5.29
N ARG A 119 9.02 -13.11 6.53
CA ARG A 119 9.85 -12.75 7.69
C ARG A 119 10.96 -13.76 7.98
N GLU A 120 10.73 -15.05 7.73
CA GLU A 120 11.71 -16.10 8.07
C GLU A 120 12.93 -16.03 7.15
N LYS A 121 12.70 -15.78 5.85
CA LYS A 121 13.77 -15.74 4.84
C LYS A 121 14.16 -14.33 4.42
N ASN A 122 13.51 -13.31 4.98
CA ASN A 122 13.68 -11.90 4.62
C ASN A 122 13.47 -11.63 3.12
N ARG A 123 12.35 -12.13 2.56
CA ARG A 123 12.04 -11.99 1.14
C ARG A 123 10.81 -11.11 0.95
N LEU A 124 10.95 -10.12 0.09
CA LEU A 124 9.89 -9.20 -0.30
C LEU A 124 9.35 -9.59 -1.67
N PHE A 125 8.05 -9.80 -1.75
CA PHE A 125 7.36 -10.08 -3.00
C PHE A 125 6.43 -8.95 -3.39
N VAL A 126 6.35 -8.66 -4.68
CA VAL A 126 5.41 -7.68 -5.23
C VAL A 126 4.80 -8.20 -6.54
N THR A 127 3.56 -7.78 -6.81
CA THR A 127 2.85 -8.09 -8.05
C THR A 127 1.92 -6.95 -8.44
N GLY A 128 1.06 -7.19 -9.42
CA GLY A 128 0.00 -6.28 -9.80
C GLY A 128 -1.24 -6.98 -10.32
N LYS A 129 -2.30 -6.18 -10.49
CA LYS A 129 -3.58 -6.64 -11.01
C LYS A 129 -3.38 -7.14 -12.44
N LEU A 130 -3.74 -8.41 -12.67
CA LEU A 130 -3.57 -9.11 -13.95
C LEU A 130 -2.10 -9.24 -14.42
N TRP A 131 -1.12 -9.05 -13.54
CA TRP A 131 0.27 -9.25 -13.90
C TRP A 131 0.57 -10.75 -14.09
N PRO A 132 1.32 -11.15 -15.12
CA PRO A 132 1.66 -12.55 -15.36
C PRO A 132 2.82 -13.05 -14.47
N LYS A 133 3.34 -12.19 -13.56
CA LYS A 133 4.52 -12.48 -12.73
C LYS A 133 4.34 -11.94 -11.32
N LEU A 134 4.79 -12.73 -10.35
CA LEU A 134 5.15 -12.31 -8.99
C LEU A 134 6.67 -12.11 -8.96
N PHE A 135 7.14 -11.00 -8.40
CA PHE A 135 8.56 -10.70 -8.30
C PHE A 135 9.03 -10.82 -6.86
N GLU A 136 10.08 -11.60 -6.61
CA GLU A 136 10.92 -11.41 -5.42
C GLU A 136 11.86 -10.23 -5.69
N ILE A 137 11.89 -9.24 -4.81
CA ILE A 137 12.67 -8.01 -5.01
C ILE A 137 13.63 -7.75 -3.84
N LYS A 138 14.72 -7.06 -4.14
CA LYS A 138 15.65 -6.52 -3.15
C LYS A 138 15.77 -5.02 -3.33
N LEU A 139 15.59 -4.28 -2.24
CA LEU A 139 15.67 -2.82 -2.29
C LEU A 139 17.11 -2.34 -2.24
N HIS A 140 17.39 -1.31 -3.02
CA HIS A 140 18.65 -0.59 -3.01
C HIS A 140 18.38 0.89 -2.74
N PRO A 141 19.04 1.50 -1.74
CA PRO A 141 18.97 2.93 -1.55
C PRO A 141 19.39 3.65 -2.83
N MET A 142 18.63 4.67 -3.22
CA MET A 142 19.01 5.52 -4.33
C MET A 142 20.33 6.24 -4.00
N ARG A 143 21.39 5.94 -4.76
CA ARG A 143 22.72 6.53 -4.57
C ARG A 143 22.94 7.84 -5.33
N LYS A 144 22.11 8.09 -6.35
CA LYS A 144 22.09 9.36 -7.11
C LYS A 144 20.87 10.16 -6.71
N GLN A 145 20.97 11.48 -6.79
CA GLN A 145 19.85 12.37 -6.53
C GLN A 145 18.71 12.05 -7.51
N PHE A 146 17.55 11.71 -6.96
CA PHE A 146 16.34 11.59 -7.78
C PHE A 146 15.98 12.99 -8.28
N HIS A 147 15.89 13.18 -9.59
CA HIS A 147 15.57 14.47 -10.20
C HIS A 147 14.05 14.68 -10.40
N GLY A 148 13.21 13.69 -10.09
CA GLY A 148 11.76 13.84 -10.10
C GLY A 148 11.20 14.35 -8.78
N ASP A 149 9.98 14.89 -8.80
CA ASP A 149 9.25 15.20 -7.57
C ASP A 149 8.46 13.96 -7.12
N ILE A 150 8.81 13.44 -5.94
CA ILE A 150 8.11 12.32 -5.30
C ILE A 150 6.61 12.59 -5.17
N LYS A 151 6.20 13.83 -4.92
CA LYS A 151 4.78 14.17 -4.85
C LYS A 151 4.09 13.93 -6.19
N GLU A 152 4.71 14.37 -7.28
CA GLU A 152 4.14 14.22 -8.61
C GLU A 152 4.02 12.75 -9.04
N ILE A 153 4.99 11.91 -8.67
CA ILE A 153 5.01 10.51 -9.12
C ILE A 153 4.28 9.53 -8.20
N CYS A 154 4.22 9.81 -6.89
CA CYS A 154 3.74 8.87 -5.89
C CYS A 154 2.50 9.33 -5.13
N MET A 155 2.07 10.59 -5.27
CA MET A 155 0.89 11.10 -4.58
C MET A 155 -0.19 11.47 -5.60
N SER A 156 -0.92 10.45 -6.04
CA SER A 156 -2.05 10.62 -6.95
C SER A 156 -3.19 11.41 -6.29
N ASN A 157 -3.95 12.13 -7.10
CA ASN A 157 -5.14 12.85 -6.62
C ASN A 157 -6.15 11.86 -6.00
N PRO A 158 -6.87 12.24 -4.93
CA PRO A 158 -7.87 11.38 -4.32
C PRO A 158 -8.86 10.90 -5.37
N VAL A 159 -9.11 9.58 -5.42
CA VAL A 159 -10.14 9.06 -6.31
C VAL A 159 -11.49 9.11 -5.61
N HIS A 160 -12.45 9.78 -6.25
CA HIS A 160 -13.85 9.76 -5.85
C HIS A 160 -14.56 8.69 -6.66
N PHE A 161 -14.94 7.60 -6.02
CA PHE A 161 -15.88 6.66 -6.61
C PHE A 161 -17.25 7.33 -6.61
N ALA A 162 -17.87 7.44 -7.78
CA ALA A 162 -19.28 7.76 -7.83
C ALA A 162 -20.02 6.62 -7.12
N ILE A 163 -20.68 6.94 -6.01
CA ILE A 163 -21.57 5.98 -5.34
C ILE A 163 -22.72 5.72 -6.32
N PRO A 164 -23.01 4.46 -6.70
CA PRO A 164 -24.14 4.12 -7.55
C PRO A 164 -25.49 4.45 -6.91
#